data_AF-J2PH60-F1
#
_entry.id   AF-J2PH60-F1
#
_cell.length_a   1.000
_cell.length_b   1.000
_cell.length_c   1.000
_cell.angle_alpha   90.00
_cell.angle_beta   90.00
_cell.angle_gamma   90.00
#
_symmetry.space_group_name_H-M   'P 1'
#
loop_
_entity.id
_entity.type
_entity.pdbx_description
1 polymer ?
#
loop_
_entity_poly.entity_id
_entity_poly.type
_entity_poly.pdbx_seq_one_letter_code
_entity_poly.pdbx_strand_id
1 'polypeptide(L)'
;MNTQTLLISPTRQMEPIAVENLLINFTTEFHRIWDNTGSKSKPGSFWRPTPAPDLLPGYFPLGDLVISGRDNINEKRVMAVVREGDLQNAEAGKGPALSRPNDYQWVWSDTGSRANGDCSIWRPIPPEGYVALGLVCSNDSSKPSFNAVRCVRADLVVASSASTLIWSDKGSGADRDFSTWTVSPPSAPAGEIYFAPGTFIGANGYSKPTAPITAYALRMPIPLQVQTPPAAPVLTGHDASAALTPSRITQVVRLPWFAVSDPLMPSLVQLKTSPFYRLERTDHYLLVGEGRNSSDMHRPFRWRASRAQSFEMVRTFTRNTGLDIGNQWPSAMSAPRSAITCSARLGDSFCNTGSAPYEWVNSSEAEVIALVGKNRFAAVYLMQSDYRLLREDGSQVEGHLSFTDMDSLHLADYPAELEPAKDTKKELEKQTAVAPEQEPEKLPAAEPQADPQPMTGSAIVTDTAP
;
A
#
# COMPACT_ATOMS: atom_id res chain seq x y z
N MET A 1 -3.47 37.12 -34.55
CA MET A 1 -4.00 36.86 -33.18
C MET A 1 -5.11 35.83 -33.32
N ASN A 2 -4.78 34.53 -33.21
CA ASN A 2 -5.76 33.46 -33.28
C ASN A 2 -6.00 32.94 -31.86
N THR A 3 -7.15 33.30 -31.31
CA THR A 3 -7.73 32.73 -30.11
C THR A 3 -8.11 31.28 -30.42
N GLN A 4 -7.27 30.33 -30.00
CA GLN A 4 -7.66 28.92 -29.94
C GLN A 4 -8.64 28.76 -28.78
N THR A 5 -9.92 28.65 -29.13
CA THR A 5 -10.97 28.16 -28.25
C THR A 5 -10.59 26.75 -27.82
N LEU A 6 -10.18 26.58 -26.56
CA LEU A 6 -10.04 25.28 -25.93
C LEU A 6 -11.42 24.62 -25.92
N LEU A 7 -11.64 23.69 -26.84
CA LEU A 7 -12.78 22.80 -26.84
C LEU A 7 -12.69 21.96 -25.55
N ILE A 8 -13.49 22.33 -24.56
CA ILE A 8 -13.70 21.53 -23.35
C ILE A 8 -14.30 20.21 -23.83
N SER A 9 -13.48 19.16 -23.79
CA SER A 9 -13.95 17.80 -24.06
C SER A 9 -15.00 17.42 -23.02
N PRO A 10 -16.04 16.65 -23.39
CA PRO A 10 -17.05 16.21 -22.42
C PRO A 10 -16.35 15.50 -21.26
N THR A 11 -16.73 15.85 -20.03
CA THR A 11 -16.18 15.33 -18.78
C THR A 11 -16.18 13.80 -18.84
N ARG A 12 -15.02 13.21 -19.12
CA ARG A 12 -14.85 11.75 -19.23
C ARG A 12 -15.29 11.15 -17.88
N GLN A 13 -16.25 10.23 -17.89
CA GLN A 13 -16.55 9.43 -16.71
C GLN A 13 -15.26 8.76 -16.25
N MET A 14 -14.86 9.05 -15.01
CA MET A 14 -13.65 8.49 -14.44
C MET A 14 -13.80 6.98 -14.29
N GLU A 15 -12.82 6.24 -14.78
CA GLU A 15 -12.71 4.81 -14.53
C GLU A 15 -12.67 4.57 -13.01
N PRO A 16 -13.55 3.73 -12.46
CA PRO A 16 -13.53 3.45 -11.03
C PRO A 16 -12.30 2.66 -10.63
N ILE A 17 -11.87 2.85 -9.38
CA ILE A 17 -10.96 1.92 -8.73
C ILE A 17 -11.78 0.68 -8.36
N ALA A 18 -11.44 -0.46 -8.96
CA ALA A 18 -12.08 -1.74 -8.65
C ALA A 18 -11.25 -2.53 -7.63
N VAL A 19 -11.89 -2.95 -6.55
CA VAL A 19 -11.34 -3.89 -5.56
C VAL A 19 -12.34 -5.03 -5.45
N GLU A 20 -12.06 -6.16 -6.09
CA GLU A 20 -13.06 -7.22 -6.29
C GLU A 20 -14.37 -6.65 -6.91
N ASN A 21 -15.50 -6.88 -6.26
CA ASN A 21 -16.82 -6.34 -6.60
C ASN A 21 -17.14 -4.99 -5.94
N LEU A 22 -16.16 -4.28 -5.37
CA LEU A 22 -16.31 -2.91 -4.88
C LEU A 22 -15.76 -1.92 -5.91
N LEU A 23 -16.63 -1.05 -6.44
CA LEU A 23 -16.23 0.05 -7.31
C LEU A 23 -16.17 1.35 -6.51
N ILE A 24 -15.01 2.01 -6.51
CA ILE A 24 -14.76 3.25 -5.79
C ILE A 24 -14.55 4.38 -6.80
N ASN A 25 -15.24 5.50 -6.57
CA ASN A 25 -15.04 6.73 -7.30
C ASN A 25 -15.11 7.91 -6.31
N PHE A 26 -15.02 9.14 -6.82
CA PHE A 26 -14.91 10.33 -5.99
C PHE A 26 -15.91 11.40 -6.45
N THR A 27 -16.61 12.00 -5.48
CA THR A 27 -17.49 13.15 -5.75
C THR A 27 -16.90 14.42 -5.18
N THR A 28 -17.14 15.53 -5.86
CA THR A 28 -16.90 16.90 -5.38
C THR A 28 -18.21 17.65 -5.13
N GLU A 29 -19.34 16.95 -5.17
CA GLU A 29 -20.69 17.50 -4.99
C GLU A 29 -21.29 17.08 -3.65
N PHE A 30 -21.85 18.05 -2.95
CA PHE A 30 -22.33 17.94 -1.58
C PHE A 30 -23.57 18.81 -1.35
N HIS A 31 -24.53 18.26 -0.61
CA HIS A 31 -25.68 18.96 -0.07
C HIS A 31 -25.44 19.30 1.42
N ARG A 32 -25.57 20.58 1.79
CA ARG A 32 -25.47 21.00 3.20
C ARG A 32 -26.70 20.53 3.96
N ILE A 33 -26.51 19.68 4.96
CA ILE A 33 -27.60 19.20 5.82
C ILE A 33 -27.84 20.19 6.95
N TRP A 34 -26.77 20.66 7.59
CA TRP A 34 -26.85 21.54 8.76
C TRP A 34 -25.58 22.37 8.93
N ASP A 35 -25.71 23.52 9.58
CA ASP A 35 -24.60 24.27 10.15
C ASP A 35 -25.00 24.88 11.49
N ASN A 36 -23.99 25.19 12.31
CA ASN A 36 -24.23 25.68 13.67
C ASN A 36 -24.47 27.20 13.76
N THR A 37 -25.02 27.84 12.73
CA THR A 37 -25.35 29.28 12.79
C THR A 37 -26.32 29.55 13.94
N GLY A 38 -26.06 30.59 14.74
CA GLY A 38 -26.81 30.88 15.97
C GLY A 38 -26.19 30.28 17.24
N SER A 39 -25.43 29.19 17.11
CA SER A 39 -24.70 28.58 18.24
C SER A 39 -23.45 29.37 18.62
N LYS A 40 -23.08 29.31 19.90
CA LYS A 40 -21.82 29.88 20.44
C LYS A 40 -20.59 28.96 20.26
N SER A 41 -20.78 27.75 19.76
CA SER A 41 -19.67 26.84 19.42
C SER A 41 -18.87 27.36 18.23
N LYS A 42 -17.64 26.85 18.03
CA LYS A 42 -16.82 27.19 16.85
C LYS A 42 -17.59 26.88 15.56
N PRO A 43 -17.47 27.65 14.47
CA PRO A 43 -18.20 27.38 13.23
C PRO A 43 -17.97 25.96 12.69
N GLY A 44 -19.04 25.27 12.33
CA GLY A 44 -18.98 23.94 11.72
C GLY A 44 -20.22 23.65 10.89
N SER A 45 -20.06 22.80 9.88
CA SER A 45 -21.14 22.41 8.97
C SER A 45 -21.02 20.95 8.52
N PHE A 46 -22.19 20.34 8.29
CA PHE A 46 -22.39 18.92 8.00
C PHE A 46 -22.98 18.78 6.59
N TRP A 47 -22.39 17.89 5.81
CA TRP A 47 -22.64 17.80 4.37
C TRP A 47 -22.82 16.35 3.95
N ARG A 48 -23.86 16.09 3.16
CA ARG A 48 -24.06 14.79 2.52
C ARG A 48 -23.44 14.80 1.13
N PRO A 49 -22.56 13.85 0.78
CA PRO A 49 -22.11 13.70 -0.60
C PRO A 49 -23.30 13.36 -1.50
N THR A 50 -23.38 14.04 -2.63
CA THR A 50 -24.42 13.83 -3.64
C THR A 50 -23.74 13.47 -4.96
N PRO A 51 -23.40 12.18 -5.19
CA PRO A 51 -22.82 11.77 -6.46
C PRO A 51 -23.73 12.19 -7.62
N ALA A 52 -23.19 12.96 -8.56
CA ALA A 52 -23.94 13.44 -9.72
C ALA A 52 -24.50 12.23 -10.50
N PRO A 53 -25.82 12.09 -10.69
CA PRO A 53 -26.42 10.89 -11.28
C PRO A 53 -25.97 10.56 -12.71
N ASP A 54 -25.58 11.58 -13.47
CA ASP A 54 -25.06 11.49 -14.84
C ASP A 54 -23.59 11.03 -14.90
N LEU A 55 -22.77 11.44 -13.93
CA LEU A 55 -21.35 11.06 -13.85
C LEU A 55 -21.11 9.80 -13.02
N LEU A 56 -21.88 9.59 -11.96
CA LEU A 56 -21.73 8.56 -10.95
C LEU A 56 -23.04 7.80 -10.68
N PRO A 57 -23.68 7.19 -11.71
CA PRO A 57 -24.93 6.47 -11.55
C PRO A 57 -24.76 5.25 -10.63
N GLY A 58 -25.61 5.18 -9.60
CA GLY A 58 -25.65 4.07 -8.64
C GLY A 58 -24.56 4.13 -7.56
N TYR A 59 -23.79 5.22 -7.48
CA TYR A 59 -22.84 5.41 -6.39
C TYR A 59 -23.55 5.91 -5.13
N PHE A 60 -23.09 5.42 -3.97
CA PHE A 60 -23.60 5.77 -2.66
C PHE A 60 -22.48 6.31 -1.76
N PRO A 61 -22.79 7.26 -0.86
CA PRO A 61 -21.86 7.68 0.19
C PRO A 61 -21.59 6.56 1.21
N LEU A 62 -20.46 6.68 1.91
CA LEU A 62 -20.07 5.83 3.03
C LEU A 62 -20.35 6.45 4.41
N GLY A 63 -20.81 7.69 4.41
CA GLY A 63 -21.06 8.56 5.55
C GLY A 63 -21.21 10.01 5.08
N ASP A 64 -21.53 10.90 6.00
CA ASP A 64 -21.52 12.34 5.76
C ASP A 64 -20.13 12.94 6.07
N LEU A 65 -19.92 14.19 5.67
CA LEU A 65 -18.68 14.95 5.83
C LEU A 65 -18.91 16.14 6.76
N VAL A 66 -17.92 16.43 7.60
CA VAL A 66 -17.92 17.61 8.49
C VAL A 66 -16.74 18.49 8.15
N ILE A 67 -16.96 19.81 8.14
CA ILE A 67 -15.88 20.79 8.08
C ILE A 67 -15.95 21.76 9.25
N SER A 68 -14.78 22.26 9.64
CA SER A 68 -14.67 23.51 10.39
C SER A 68 -14.99 24.67 9.43
N GLY A 69 -15.89 25.56 9.83
CA GLY A 69 -16.41 26.64 8.99
C GLY A 69 -17.76 26.33 8.32
N ARG A 70 -18.23 27.29 7.53
CA ARG A 70 -19.56 27.27 6.88
C ARG A 70 -19.49 27.51 5.36
N ASP A 71 -18.28 27.58 4.83
CA ASP A 71 -18.06 27.87 3.41
C ASP A 71 -18.56 26.73 2.54
N ASN A 72 -19.01 27.07 1.32
CA ASN A 72 -19.36 26.06 0.32
C ASN A 72 -18.13 25.21 -0.04
N ILE A 73 -18.29 23.90 0.08
CA ILE A 73 -17.24 22.89 -0.16
C ILE A 73 -17.29 22.25 -1.54
N ASN A 74 -18.37 22.48 -2.30
CA ASN A 74 -18.51 21.97 -3.67
C ASN A 74 -17.30 22.39 -4.51
N GLU A 75 -16.75 21.44 -5.27
CA GLU A 75 -15.56 21.61 -6.12
C GLU A 75 -14.27 21.99 -5.38
N LYS A 76 -14.27 21.99 -4.04
CA LYS A 76 -13.11 22.29 -3.19
C LYS A 76 -12.73 21.13 -2.28
N ARG A 77 -13.63 20.18 -2.10
CA ARG A 77 -13.44 18.95 -1.34
C ARG A 77 -13.79 17.76 -2.21
N VAL A 78 -13.30 16.60 -1.81
CA VAL A 78 -13.50 15.33 -2.48
C VAL A 78 -13.78 14.26 -1.44
N MET A 79 -14.68 13.34 -1.76
CA MET A 79 -15.03 12.23 -0.89
C MET A 79 -15.22 10.95 -1.70
N ALA A 80 -14.80 9.82 -1.12
CA ALA A 80 -14.99 8.51 -1.74
C ALA A 80 -16.47 8.12 -1.73
N VAL A 81 -16.95 7.61 -2.85
CA VAL A 81 -18.29 7.07 -3.04
C VAL A 81 -18.18 5.71 -3.71
N VAL A 82 -19.12 4.83 -3.44
CA VAL A 82 -19.00 3.41 -3.79
C VAL A 82 -20.21 2.88 -4.54
N ARG A 83 -19.97 1.91 -5.42
CA ARG A 83 -21.02 1.17 -6.12
C ARG A 83 -20.70 -0.32 -6.11
N GLU A 84 -21.75 -1.13 -6.10
CA GLU A 84 -21.62 -2.58 -6.26
C GLU A 84 -21.16 -2.90 -7.70
N GLY A 85 -20.11 -3.70 -7.82
CA GLY A 85 -19.61 -4.24 -9.07
C GLY A 85 -20.21 -5.62 -9.40
N ASP A 86 -19.64 -6.28 -10.40
CA ASP A 86 -20.05 -7.65 -10.74
C ASP A 86 -19.59 -8.63 -9.65
N LEU A 87 -20.51 -9.45 -9.14
CA LEU A 87 -20.23 -10.49 -8.16
C LEU A 87 -19.22 -11.52 -8.66
N GLN A 88 -19.06 -11.70 -9.98
CA GLN A 88 -18.03 -12.57 -10.55
C GLN A 88 -16.59 -12.11 -10.25
N ASN A 89 -16.41 -10.83 -9.91
CA ASN A 89 -15.12 -10.28 -9.51
C ASN A 89 -14.83 -10.49 -8.01
N ALA A 90 -15.79 -10.99 -7.23
CA ALA A 90 -15.58 -11.34 -5.85
C ALA A 90 -14.81 -12.67 -5.73
N GLU A 91 -14.01 -12.82 -4.68
CA GLU A 91 -13.41 -14.13 -4.38
C GLU A 91 -14.51 -15.19 -4.13
N ALA A 92 -14.20 -16.45 -4.47
CA ALA A 92 -15.14 -17.55 -4.37
C ALA A 92 -15.73 -17.65 -2.94
N GLY A 93 -17.06 -17.61 -2.84
CA GLY A 93 -17.79 -17.68 -1.57
C GLY A 93 -18.04 -16.33 -0.90
N LYS A 94 -17.53 -15.21 -1.44
CA LYS A 94 -17.86 -13.87 -0.94
C LYS A 94 -19.14 -13.32 -1.57
N GLY A 95 -19.95 -12.65 -0.75
CA GLY A 95 -21.17 -11.98 -1.18
C GLY A 95 -20.96 -10.55 -1.72
N PRO A 96 -22.02 -9.75 -1.84
CA PRO A 96 -21.95 -8.36 -2.28
C PRO A 96 -20.95 -7.53 -1.46
N ALA A 97 -20.24 -6.61 -2.10
CA ALA A 97 -19.28 -5.72 -1.43
C ALA A 97 -19.99 -4.69 -0.55
N LEU A 98 -21.23 -4.35 -0.90
CA LEU A 98 -22.04 -3.33 -0.23
C LEU A 98 -23.34 -3.89 0.30
N SER A 99 -23.78 -3.36 1.43
CA SER A 99 -25.13 -3.58 1.96
C SER A 99 -25.73 -2.30 2.53
N ARG A 100 -27.05 -2.26 2.65
CA ARG A 100 -27.73 -1.19 3.39
C ARG A 100 -27.57 -1.43 4.90
N PRO A 101 -27.54 -0.38 5.73
CA PRO A 101 -27.65 -0.58 7.18
C PRO A 101 -29.01 -1.20 7.55
N ASN A 102 -29.02 -2.02 8.59
CA ASN A 102 -30.22 -2.64 9.15
C ASN A 102 -31.06 -1.64 9.96
N ASP A 103 -30.40 -0.73 10.67
CA ASP A 103 -31.02 0.33 11.46
C ASP A 103 -30.01 1.49 11.64
N TYR A 104 -30.43 2.53 12.37
CA TYR A 104 -29.60 3.62 12.82
C TYR A 104 -29.70 3.78 14.34
N GLN A 105 -28.54 3.92 15.00
CA GLN A 105 -28.43 4.26 16.40
C GLN A 105 -28.25 5.78 16.55
N TRP A 106 -29.06 6.42 17.39
CA TRP A 106 -28.91 7.85 17.72
C TRP A 106 -27.59 8.10 18.45
N VAL A 107 -26.86 9.15 18.07
CA VAL A 107 -25.55 9.52 18.66
C VAL A 107 -25.64 10.86 19.39
N TRP A 108 -26.17 11.89 18.73
CA TRP A 108 -26.23 13.25 19.25
C TRP A 108 -27.34 14.05 18.56
N SER A 109 -27.81 15.12 19.20
CA SER A 109 -28.62 16.17 18.56
C SER A 109 -28.20 17.54 19.06
N ASP A 110 -28.51 18.57 18.29
CA ASP A 110 -28.20 19.96 18.63
C ASP A 110 -29.19 20.58 19.64
N THR A 111 -30.02 19.76 20.29
CA THR A 111 -30.99 20.20 21.30
C THR A 111 -30.28 21.00 22.40
N GLY A 112 -30.76 22.21 22.65
CA GLY A 112 -30.15 23.16 23.61
C GLY A 112 -29.03 24.03 23.03
N SER A 113 -28.51 23.73 21.83
CA SER A 113 -27.35 24.40 21.22
C SER A 113 -27.59 25.84 20.75
N ARG A 114 -28.86 26.25 20.69
CA ARG A 114 -29.35 27.53 20.14
C ARG A 114 -28.97 27.75 18.68
N ALA A 115 -28.60 26.70 17.95
CA ALA A 115 -28.48 26.79 16.50
C ALA A 115 -29.84 27.11 15.88
N ASN A 116 -29.83 27.75 14.70
CA ASN A 116 -31.03 28.20 14.01
C ASN A 116 -31.83 27.06 13.37
N GLY A 117 -31.22 25.89 13.18
CA GLY A 117 -31.88 24.70 12.63
C GLY A 117 -31.49 23.47 13.42
N ASP A 118 -32.27 22.41 13.28
CA ASP A 118 -32.06 21.16 14.01
C ASP A 118 -31.08 20.23 13.25
N CYS A 119 -30.24 19.50 13.97
CA CYS A 119 -29.53 18.32 13.46
C CYS A 119 -29.53 17.19 14.48
N SER A 120 -29.68 15.98 13.97
CA SER A 120 -29.39 14.76 14.71
C SER A 120 -28.35 13.93 13.97
N ILE A 121 -27.46 13.29 14.72
CA ILE A 121 -26.37 12.47 14.20
C ILE A 121 -26.65 11.01 14.54
N TRP A 122 -26.47 10.14 13.55
CA TRP A 122 -26.83 8.74 13.59
C TRP A 122 -25.66 7.86 13.16
N ARG A 123 -25.49 6.73 13.85
CA ARG A 123 -24.56 5.67 13.49
C ARG A 123 -25.33 4.58 12.75
N PRO A 124 -24.96 4.26 11.49
CA PRO A 124 -25.54 3.12 10.81
C PRO A 124 -25.22 1.81 11.55
N ILE A 125 -26.20 0.93 11.70
CA ILE A 125 -26.03 -0.42 12.24
C ILE A 125 -25.87 -1.37 11.04
N PRO A 126 -24.65 -1.87 10.76
CA PRO A 126 -24.41 -2.72 9.61
C PRO A 126 -25.00 -4.12 9.81
N PRO A 127 -25.33 -4.85 8.72
CA PRO A 127 -25.54 -6.30 8.77
C PRO A 127 -24.29 -7.07 9.18
N GLU A 128 -24.48 -8.33 9.58
CA GLU A 128 -23.37 -9.23 9.88
C GLU A 128 -22.43 -9.39 8.66
N GLY A 129 -21.12 -9.34 8.90
CA GLY A 129 -20.09 -9.37 7.85
C GLY A 129 -19.82 -8.02 7.17
N TYR A 130 -20.52 -6.95 7.56
CA TYR A 130 -20.32 -5.59 7.04
C TYR A 130 -19.98 -4.61 8.17
N VAL A 131 -19.43 -3.46 7.78
CA VAL A 131 -19.12 -2.36 8.68
C VAL A 131 -19.60 -1.01 8.14
N ALA A 132 -19.88 -0.06 9.03
CA ALA A 132 -20.18 1.32 8.67
C ALA A 132 -18.90 2.18 8.76
N LEU A 133 -18.66 3.03 7.76
CA LEU A 133 -17.42 3.80 7.64
C LEU A 133 -17.55 5.25 8.16
N GLY A 134 -18.74 5.67 8.57
CA GLY A 134 -18.99 7.04 9.05
C GLY A 134 -20.35 7.21 9.71
N LEU A 135 -20.60 8.45 10.16
CA LEU A 135 -21.89 8.87 10.72
C LEU A 135 -22.71 9.65 9.69
N VAL A 136 -24.00 9.82 9.99
CA VAL A 136 -24.99 10.45 9.11
C VAL A 136 -25.75 11.53 9.88
N CYS A 137 -25.86 12.77 9.38
CA CYS A 137 -26.70 13.82 9.98
C CYS A 137 -28.09 13.83 9.31
N SER A 138 -29.12 14.13 10.08
CA SER A 138 -30.44 14.53 9.60
C SER A 138 -30.68 15.98 10.02
N ASN A 139 -31.44 16.74 9.23
CA ASN A 139 -31.82 18.12 9.53
C ASN A 139 -33.07 18.23 10.44
N ASP A 140 -33.40 17.13 11.11
CA ASP A 140 -34.52 16.97 12.03
C ASP A 140 -34.14 15.90 13.08
N SER A 141 -35.11 15.44 13.86
CA SER A 141 -34.91 14.35 14.84
C SER A 141 -35.24 12.95 14.29
N SER A 142 -35.46 12.80 12.98
CA SER A 142 -35.87 11.54 12.37
C SER A 142 -34.67 10.69 11.95
N LYS A 143 -34.86 9.36 11.91
CA LYS A 143 -33.83 8.44 11.41
C LYS A 143 -33.58 8.70 9.92
N PRO A 144 -32.32 8.68 9.46
CA PRO A 144 -32.02 8.79 8.04
C PRO A 144 -32.60 7.61 7.23
N SER A 145 -32.78 7.84 5.92
CA SER A 145 -33.12 6.76 4.99
C SER A 145 -32.03 5.68 4.94
N PHE A 146 -32.42 4.41 4.86
CA PHE A 146 -31.50 3.29 4.58
C PHE A 146 -30.72 3.41 3.26
N ASN A 147 -31.14 4.32 2.38
CA ASN A 147 -30.40 4.63 1.16
C ASN A 147 -29.36 5.74 1.32
N ALA A 148 -29.29 6.42 2.47
CA ALA A 148 -28.38 7.54 2.68
C ALA A 148 -26.91 7.12 2.55
N VAL A 149 -26.57 5.89 2.94
CA VAL A 149 -25.21 5.35 2.90
C VAL A 149 -25.20 3.86 2.56
N ARG A 150 -24.00 3.31 2.35
CA ARG A 150 -23.74 1.86 2.34
C ARG A 150 -22.75 1.44 3.42
N CYS A 151 -22.96 0.24 3.93
CA CYS A 151 -22.00 -0.52 4.71
C CYS A 151 -21.14 -1.35 3.76
N VAL A 152 -19.88 -1.56 4.10
CA VAL A 152 -18.89 -2.26 3.27
C VAL A 152 -18.55 -3.59 3.90
N ARG A 153 -18.35 -4.62 3.08
CA ARG A 153 -17.92 -5.95 3.53
C ARG A 153 -16.60 -5.85 4.32
N ALA A 154 -16.53 -6.55 5.45
CA ALA A 154 -15.49 -6.32 6.47
C ALA A 154 -14.04 -6.62 6.01
N ASP A 155 -13.86 -7.45 4.97
CA ASP A 155 -12.55 -7.80 4.38
C ASP A 155 -11.97 -6.72 3.45
N LEU A 156 -12.82 -5.82 2.95
CA LEU A 156 -12.45 -4.72 2.04
C LEU A 156 -12.03 -3.44 2.77
N VAL A 157 -11.92 -3.52 4.10
CA VAL A 157 -11.58 -2.39 4.98
C VAL A 157 -10.53 -2.78 6.00
N VAL A 158 -9.98 -1.77 6.66
CA VAL A 158 -9.06 -1.94 7.78
C VAL A 158 -9.51 -1.09 8.98
N ALA A 159 -9.41 -1.67 10.19
CA ALA A 159 -9.64 -0.94 11.42
C ALA A 159 -8.70 0.26 11.52
N SER A 160 -9.26 1.41 11.88
CA SER A 160 -8.59 2.71 11.84
C SER A 160 -8.82 3.49 13.13
N SER A 161 -8.15 4.63 13.28
CA SER A 161 -8.21 5.44 14.50
C SER A 161 -8.69 6.86 14.23
N ALA A 162 -9.23 7.51 15.25
CA ALA A 162 -9.42 8.96 15.22
C ALA A 162 -8.07 9.67 15.17
N SER A 163 -8.00 10.81 14.48
CA SER A 163 -6.77 11.59 14.34
C SER A 163 -6.95 13.04 14.81
N THR A 164 -7.47 13.91 13.95
CA THR A 164 -7.54 15.35 14.16
C THR A 164 -8.98 15.77 14.47
N LEU A 165 -9.17 16.64 15.46
CA LEU A 165 -10.47 17.24 15.76
C LEU A 165 -10.91 18.12 14.59
N ILE A 166 -12.09 17.86 14.03
CA ILE A 166 -12.71 18.65 12.96
C ILE A 166 -13.56 19.77 13.59
N TRP A 167 -14.49 19.38 14.46
CA TRP A 167 -15.43 20.28 15.11
C TRP A 167 -15.90 19.71 16.45
N SER A 168 -16.26 20.57 17.39
CA SER A 168 -16.91 20.21 18.65
C SER A 168 -17.99 21.21 18.99
N ASP A 169 -19.04 20.76 19.66
CA ASP A 169 -20.13 21.61 20.14
C ASP A 169 -19.79 22.41 21.41
N LYS A 170 -18.52 22.41 21.85
CA LYS A 170 -18.06 23.11 23.05
C LYS A 170 -18.53 24.56 23.10
N GLY A 171 -19.26 24.89 24.15
CA GLY A 171 -19.81 26.23 24.39
C GLY A 171 -21.15 26.50 23.69
N SER A 172 -21.72 25.53 22.96
CA SER A 172 -23.04 25.66 22.33
C SER A 172 -24.19 25.76 23.35
N GLY A 173 -24.06 25.06 24.49
CA GLY A 173 -25.15 24.85 25.43
C GLY A 173 -26.05 23.66 25.09
N ALA A 174 -25.64 22.80 24.15
CA ALA A 174 -26.33 21.55 23.85
C ALA A 174 -26.40 20.63 25.08
N ASP A 175 -27.45 19.82 25.15
CA ASP A 175 -27.71 18.94 26.30
C ASP A 175 -26.68 17.81 26.45
N ARG A 176 -25.97 17.46 25.37
CA ARG A 176 -24.89 16.46 25.37
C ARG A 176 -23.68 17.00 24.64
N ASP A 177 -22.49 16.74 25.17
CA ASP A 177 -21.22 17.11 24.54
C ASP A 177 -20.87 16.18 23.37
N PHE A 178 -20.40 16.75 22.27
CA PHE A 178 -20.01 16.01 21.08
C PHE A 178 -18.81 16.61 20.34
N SER A 179 -17.97 15.72 19.81
CA SER A 179 -16.84 16.09 18.95
C SER A 179 -16.72 15.15 17.75
N THR A 180 -16.19 15.71 16.66
CA THR A 180 -16.00 15.04 15.38
C THR A 180 -14.53 14.98 15.01
N TRP A 181 -14.07 13.84 14.52
CA TRP A 181 -12.64 13.57 14.28
C TRP A 181 -12.41 12.96 12.90
N THR A 182 -11.26 13.27 12.29
CA THR A 182 -10.83 12.62 11.06
C THR A 182 -10.45 11.16 11.31
N VAL A 183 -10.60 10.33 10.28
CA VAL A 183 -10.13 8.93 10.27
C VAL A 183 -8.69 8.90 9.79
N SER A 184 -7.83 8.18 10.51
CA SER A 184 -6.47 7.85 10.05
C SER A 184 -6.35 6.33 9.88
N PRO A 185 -6.02 5.86 8.67
CA PRO A 185 -5.68 4.46 8.46
C PRO A 185 -4.41 4.09 9.25
N PRO A 186 -4.25 2.80 9.61
CA PRO A 186 -3.00 2.29 10.14
C PRO A 186 -1.96 2.18 9.01
N SER A 187 -0.77 1.74 9.41
CA SER A 187 0.30 1.39 8.51
C SER A 187 -0.09 0.27 7.52
N ALA A 188 -0.13 0.59 6.22
CA ALA A 188 -0.31 -0.39 5.15
C ALA A 188 0.90 -1.36 5.01
N PRO A 189 0.67 -2.66 4.83
CA PRO A 189 1.71 -3.64 4.50
C PRO A 189 2.21 -3.45 3.05
N ALA A 190 3.29 -4.14 2.71
CA ALA A 190 3.87 -4.10 1.37
C ALA A 190 2.87 -4.57 0.31
N GLY A 191 2.73 -3.80 -0.77
CA GLY A 191 1.79 -4.07 -1.86
C GLY A 191 0.37 -3.55 -1.62
N GLU A 192 0.11 -2.76 -0.58
CA GLU A 192 -1.25 -2.28 -0.26
C GLU A 192 -1.33 -0.77 -0.06
N ILE A 193 -2.56 -0.25 -0.20
CA ILE A 193 -2.97 1.11 0.13
C ILE A 193 -4.19 1.05 1.05
N TYR A 194 -4.12 1.75 2.18
CA TYR A 194 -5.24 2.04 3.08
C TYR A 194 -5.58 3.51 3.01
N PHE A 195 -6.86 3.87 2.82
CA PHE A 195 -7.24 5.28 2.73
C PHE A 195 -8.57 5.59 3.38
N ALA A 196 -8.63 6.76 4.03
CA ALA A 196 -9.85 7.24 4.66
C ALA A 196 -10.89 7.62 3.59
N PRO A 197 -12.16 7.26 3.78
CA PRO A 197 -13.22 7.56 2.79
C PRO A 197 -13.62 9.04 2.76
N GLY A 198 -13.12 9.87 3.70
CA GLY A 198 -13.49 11.28 3.86
C GLY A 198 -14.65 11.52 4.85
N THR A 199 -15.09 10.48 5.55
CA THR A 199 -16.09 10.52 6.63
C THR A 199 -15.49 11.04 7.94
N PHE A 200 -16.31 11.14 8.99
CA PHE A 200 -15.89 11.50 10.34
C PHE A 200 -16.32 10.47 11.39
N ILE A 201 -15.62 10.51 12.52
CA ILE A 201 -15.92 9.77 13.74
C ILE A 201 -16.53 10.73 14.76
N GLY A 202 -17.59 10.31 15.46
CA GLY A 202 -18.18 11.06 16.56
C GLY A 202 -17.79 10.50 17.93
N ALA A 203 -17.52 11.37 18.90
CA ALA A 203 -17.24 11.01 20.28
C ALA A 203 -18.10 11.82 21.26
N ASN A 204 -18.51 11.19 22.36
CA ASN A 204 -19.17 11.87 23.46
C ASN A 204 -18.10 12.62 24.27
N GLY A 205 -18.24 13.94 24.42
CA GLY A 205 -17.22 14.79 25.01
C GLY A 205 -16.20 15.32 24.01
N TYR A 206 -15.15 15.97 24.52
CA TYR A 206 -14.19 16.76 23.73
C TYR A 206 -12.81 16.15 23.57
N SER A 207 -12.55 15.06 24.28
CA SER A 207 -11.26 14.36 24.26
C SER A 207 -11.18 13.43 23.06
N LYS A 208 -9.97 13.24 22.53
CA LYS A 208 -9.72 12.27 21.46
C LYS A 208 -10.15 10.88 21.94
N PRO A 209 -11.02 10.17 21.19
CA PRO A 209 -11.46 8.85 21.60
C PRO A 209 -10.30 7.85 21.59
N THR A 210 -10.19 7.06 22.65
CA THR A 210 -9.04 6.19 22.97
C THR A 210 -9.37 4.68 23.03
N ALA A 211 -10.65 4.28 23.04
CA ALA A 211 -11.10 2.88 23.14
C ALA A 211 -12.48 2.66 22.48
N PRO A 212 -12.77 1.44 21.98
CA PRO A 212 -12.83 1.21 20.55
C PRO A 212 -14.05 1.89 19.91
N ILE A 213 -13.81 3.01 19.25
CA ILE A 213 -14.68 3.42 18.15
C ILE A 213 -14.18 2.71 16.91
N THR A 214 -15.02 1.87 16.31
CA THR A 214 -14.72 1.15 15.08
C THR A 214 -14.75 2.11 13.89
N ALA A 215 -13.67 2.88 13.73
CA ALA A 215 -13.41 3.61 12.50
C ALA A 215 -12.79 2.65 11.49
N TYR A 216 -13.10 2.87 10.21
CA TYR A 216 -12.62 2.03 9.13
C TYR A 216 -12.12 2.88 7.96
N ALA A 217 -11.05 2.41 7.34
CA ALA A 217 -10.52 2.92 6.08
C ALA A 217 -10.71 1.85 4.99
N LEU A 218 -10.82 2.29 3.74
CA LEU A 218 -10.88 1.38 2.59
C LEU A 218 -9.50 0.78 2.34
N ARG A 219 -9.47 -0.50 1.96
CA ARG A 219 -8.26 -1.25 1.61
C ARG A 219 -8.26 -1.58 0.13
N MET A 220 -7.10 -1.44 -0.51
CA MET A 220 -6.89 -1.91 -1.88
C MET A 220 -5.46 -2.42 -2.08
N PRO A 221 -5.25 -3.44 -2.94
CA PRO A 221 -3.91 -3.81 -3.39
C PRO A 221 -3.34 -2.75 -4.33
N ILE A 222 -2.02 -2.68 -4.44
CA ILE A 222 -1.30 -1.94 -5.48
C ILE A 222 -1.14 -2.88 -6.69
N PRO A 223 -1.82 -2.63 -7.82
CA PRO A 223 -1.66 -3.46 -9.00
C PRO A 223 -0.21 -3.42 -9.49
N LEU A 224 0.41 -4.60 -9.58
CA LEU A 224 1.78 -4.79 -10.07
C LEU A 224 1.75 -5.66 -11.33
N GLN A 225 2.31 -5.13 -12.42
CA GLN A 225 2.58 -5.90 -13.63
C GLN A 225 4.07 -6.26 -13.65
N VAL A 226 4.38 -7.52 -13.94
CA VAL A 226 5.75 -8.04 -13.99
C VAL A 226 6.02 -8.64 -15.38
N GLN A 227 7.18 -8.32 -15.92
CA GLN A 227 7.73 -8.82 -17.18
C GLN A 227 9.10 -9.44 -16.93
N THR A 228 9.57 -10.24 -17.88
CA THR A 228 10.85 -10.95 -17.75
C THR A 228 12.04 -9.97 -17.72
N PRO A 229 12.95 -10.08 -16.74
CA PRO A 229 14.20 -9.32 -16.70
C PRO A 229 15.08 -9.51 -17.95
N PRO A 230 15.99 -8.56 -18.24
CA PRO A 230 17.01 -8.76 -19.26
C PRO A 230 17.86 -10.00 -18.94
N ALA A 231 18.26 -10.74 -19.98
CA ALA A 231 19.13 -11.89 -19.82
C ALA A 231 20.54 -11.43 -19.40
N ALA A 232 21.21 -12.23 -18.58
CA ALA A 232 22.58 -11.97 -18.17
C ALA A 232 23.51 -11.89 -19.40
N PRO A 233 24.44 -10.91 -19.47
CA PRO A 233 25.37 -10.77 -20.58
C PRO A 233 26.21 -12.04 -20.79
N VAL A 234 26.34 -12.46 -22.05
CA VAL A 234 27.19 -13.59 -22.45
C VAL A 234 28.25 -13.08 -23.41
N LEU A 235 29.52 -13.29 -23.08
CA LEU A 235 30.63 -12.85 -23.91
C LEU A 235 30.78 -13.76 -25.13
N THR A 236 30.74 -13.16 -26.32
CA THR A 236 31.02 -13.82 -27.61
C THR A 236 32.40 -13.45 -28.17
N GLY A 237 33.13 -12.57 -27.48
CA GLY A 237 34.43 -12.07 -27.86
C GLY A 237 35.09 -11.28 -26.73
N HIS A 238 36.02 -10.40 -27.08
CA HIS A 238 36.82 -9.60 -26.13
C HIS A 238 36.26 -8.18 -25.92
N ASP A 239 35.00 -7.95 -26.29
CA ASP A 239 34.31 -6.68 -26.06
C ASP A 239 33.17 -6.92 -25.08
N ALA A 240 33.37 -6.51 -23.82
CA ALA A 240 32.36 -6.71 -22.78
C ALA A 240 31.15 -5.78 -22.96
N SER A 241 31.32 -4.62 -23.59
CA SER A 241 30.21 -3.68 -23.78
C SER A 241 29.24 -4.19 -24.85
N ALA A 242 29.75 -4.86 -25.88
CA ALA A 242 28.92 -5.48 -26.92
C ALA A 242 28.00 -6.61 -26.40
N ALA A 243 28.30 -7.19 -25.23
CA ALA A 243 27.48 -8.24 -24.61
C ALA A 243 26.29 -7.69 -23.81
N LEU A 244 26.19 -6.37 -23.59
CA LEU A 244 25.08 -5.76 -22.86
C LEU A 244 23.77 -5.89 -23.64
N THR A 245 22.74 -6.36 -22.97
CA THR A 245 21.37 -6.39 -23.52
C THR A 245 20.68 -5.04 -23.35
N PRO A 246 19.75 -4.66 -24.25
CA PRO A 246 18.95 -3.45 -24.10
C PRO A 246 18.16 -3.43 -22.79
N SER A 247 17.99 -2.24 -22.21
CA SER A 247 17.15 -2.00 -21.04
C SER A 247 15.69 -2.40 -21.30
N ARG A 248 15.00 -2.91 -20.29
CA ARG A 248 13.60 -3.33 -20.39
C ARG A 248 12.78 -2.86 -19.20
N ILE A 249 11.56 -2.41 -19.46
CA ILE A 249 10.57 -2.21 -18.38
C ILE A 249 10.19 -3.59 -17.87
N THR A 250 10.57 -3.90 -16.64
CA THR A 250 10.32 -5.19 -16.01
C THR A 250 9.14 -5.15 -15.08
N GLN A 251 8.86 -4.00 -14.46
CA GLN A 251 7.74 -3.89 -13.53
C GLN A 251 7.04 -2.54 -13.66
N VAL A 252 5.71 -2.56 -13.52
CA VAL A 252 4.89 -1.35 -13.54
C VAL A 252 3.87 -1.43 -12.41
N VAL A 253 3.88 -0.44 -11.52
CA VAL A 253 2.81 -0.28 -10.52
C VAL A 253 1.87 0.84 -10.92
N ARG A 254 0.57 0.63 -10.71
CA ARG A 254 -0.47 1.63 -10.95
C ARG A 254 -0.94 2.23 -9.63
N LEU A 255 -0.76 3.54 -9.46
CA LEU A 255 -1.07 4.25 -8.22
C LEU A 255 -2.24 5.21 -8.44
N PRO A 256 -3.24 5.27 -7.54
CA PRO A 256 -4.30 6.25 -7.64
C PRO A 256 -3.78 7.66 -7.33
N TRP A 257 -4.40 8.68 -7.94
CA TRP A 257 -4.02 10.09 -7.81
C TRP A 257 -3.83 10.56 -6.36
N PHE A 258 -4.60 10.03 -5.41
CA PHE A 258 -4.51 10.45 -4.01
C PHE A 258 -3.32 9.86 -3.25
N ALA A 259 -2.69 8.81 -3.79
CA ALA A 259 -1.48 8.21 -3.22
C ALA A 259 -0.21 8.93 -3.67
N VAL A 260 -0.32 9.85 -4.64
CA VAL A 260 0.77 10.61 -5.25
C VAL A 260 0.58 12.10 -4.98
N SER A 261 1.68 12.80 -4.71
CA SER A 261 1.73 14.26 -4.74
C SER A 261 2.39 14.68 -6.04
N ASP A 262 1.75 15.55 -6.81
CA ASP A 262 2.34 16.12 -8.02
C ASP A 262 2.59 17.61 -7.78
N PRO A 263 3.85 18.07 -7.82
CA PRO A 263 4.17 19.46 -7.53
C PRO A 263 3.57 20.43 -8.57
N LEU A 264 3.20 19.94 -9.76
CA LEU A 264 2.62 20.74 -10.83
C LEU A 264 1.09 20.64 -10.89
N MET A 265 0.47 19.71 -10.16
CA MET A 265 -0.98 19.47 -10.21
C MET A 265 -1.60 19.39 -8.81
N PRO A 266 -2.47 20.36 -8.44
CA PRO A 266 -3.31 20.24 -7.25
C PRO A 266 -4.18 18.97 -7.30
N SER A 267 -4.56 18.42 -6.15
CA SER A 267 -5.30 17.15 -6.03
C SER A 267 -6.54 17.03 -6.93
N LEU A 268 -7.37 18.08 -7.01
CA LEU A 268 -8.58 18.03 -7.84
C LEU A 268 -8.28 18.08 -9.34
N VAL A 269 -7.14 18.65 -9.73
CA VAL A 269 -6.65 18.57 -11.11
C VAL A 269 -6.16 17.16 -11.38
N GLN A 270 -5.35 16.58 -10.48
CA GLN A 270 -4.90 15.18 -10.60
C GLN A 270 -6.09 14.22 -10.74
N LEU A 271 -7.13 14.34 -9.90
CA LEU A 271 -8.35 13.55 -9.99
C LEU A 271 -8.94 13.56 -11.41
N LYS A 272 -8.98 14.72 -12.07
CA LYS A 272 -9.62 14.91 -13.38
C LYS A 272 -8.73 14.55 -14.57
N THR A 273 -7.42 14.80 -14.48
CA THR A 273 -6.50 14.71 -15.63
C THR A 273 -5.46 13.59 -15.52
N SER A 274 -5.21 13.08 -14.32
CA SER A 274 -4.32 11.96 -14.05
C SER A 274 -4.83 11.11 -12.87
N PRO A 275 -6.06 10.56 -12.94
CA PRO A 275 -6.66 9.71 -11.91
C PRO A 275 -5.78 8.53 -11.48
N PHE A 276 -4.88 8.10 -12.38
CA PHE A 276 -3.87 7.11 -12.09
C PHE A 276 -2.50 7.56 -12.58
N TYR A 277 -1.47 7.18 -11.82
CA TYR A 277 -0.07 7.32 -12.15
C TYR A 277 0.54 5.94 -12.39
N ARG A 278 1.60 5.88 -13.20
CA ARG A 278 2.41 4.66 -13.38
C ARG A 278 3.80 4.90 -12.82
N LEU A 279 4.27 4.04 -11.93
CA LEU A 279 5.67 4.00 -11.53
C LEU A 279 6.31 2.79 -12.19
N GLU A 280 7.16 3.07 -13.18
CA GLU A 280 7.80 2.08 -14.04
C GLU A 280 9.22 1.80 -13.53
N ARG A 281 9.57 0.52 -13.43
CA ARG A 281 10.92 0.03 -13.18
C ARG A 281 11.50 -0.53 -14.46
N THR A 282 12.66 0.00 -14.85
CA THR A 282 13.44 -0.45 -16.01
C THR A 282 14.73 -1.09 -15.53
N ASP A 283 14.92 -2.36 -15.84
CA ASP A 283 16.13 -3.10 -15.47
C ASP A 283 17.10 -3.20 -16.66
N HIS A 284 18.38 -3.09 -16.36
CA HIS A 284 19.48 -3.26 -17.31
C HIS A 284 20.78 -3.64 -16.59
N TYR A 285 21.68 -4.31 -17.33
CA TYR A 285 23.02 -4.60 -16.83
C TYR A 285 23.97 -3.43 -17.09
N LEU A 286 24.88 -3.21 -16.13
CA LEU A 286 26.01 -2.30 -16.24
C LEU A 286 27.31 -3.09 -16.19
N LEU A 287 28.28 -2.71 -17.03
CA LEU A 287 29.64 -3.24 -16.96
C LEU A 287 30.38 -2.60 -15.79
N VAL A 288 30.76 -3.40 -14.80
CA VAL A 288 31.57 -2.98 -13.65
C VAL A 288 33.04 -2.94 -14.01
N GLY A 289 33.49 -3.94 -14.78
CA GLY A 289 34.87 -4.03 -15.20
C GLY A 289 35.15 -5.27 -16.03
N GLU A 290 36.26 -5.21 -16.76
CA GLU A 290 36.73 -6.29 -17.62
C GLU A 290 38.24 -6.49 -17.45
N GLY A 291 38.73 -7.65 -17.87
CA GLY A 291 40.14 -7.98 -17.77
C GLY A 291 40.52 -9.24 -18.53
N ARG A 292 41.72 -9.24 -19.11
CA ARG A 292 42.30 -10.41 -19.78
C ARG A 292 43.41 -11.01 -18.95
N ASN A 293 43.27 -12.28 -18.59
CA ASN A 293 44.35 -13.05 -17.99
C ASN A 293 45.11 -13.80 -19.09
N SER A 294 46.26 -13.27 -19.49
CA SER A 294 47.15 -13.91 -20.48
C SER A 294 48.18 -14.87 -19.85
N SER A 295 48.00 -15.26 -18.59
CA SER A 295 48.91 -16.18 -17.91
C SER A 295 48.32 -17.58 -17.78
N ASP A 296 49.19 -18.56 -17.57
CA ASP A 296 48.81 -19.97 -17.39
C ASP A 296 48.29 -20.29 -15.97
N MET A 297 48.20 -19.29 -15.10
CA MET A 297 47.71 -19.39 -13.73
C MET A 297 46.44 -18.56 -13.56
N HIS A 298 45.58 -18.95 -12.60
CA HIS A 298 44.46 -18.11 -12.18
C HIS A 298 44.98 -16.80 -11.57
N ARG A 299 44.33 -15.67 -11.89
CA ARG A 299 44.72 -14.36 -11.36
C ARG A 299 43.53 -13.60 -10.79
N PRO A 300 43.67 -12.97 -9.61
CA PRO A 300 42.63 -12.10 -9.09
C PRO A 300 42.63 -10.78 -9.87
N PHE A 301 41.44 -10.37 -10.29
CA PHE A 301 41.17 -9.03 -10.81
C PHE A 301 40.31 -8.28 -9.81
N ARG A 302 40.48 -6.96 -9.77
CA ARG A 302 39.80 -6.08 -8.81
C ARG A 302 39.21 -4.89 -9.56
N TRP A 303 37.94 -4.62 -9.30
CA TRP A 303 37.20 -3.48 -9.83
C TRP A 303 36.42 -2.80 -8.72
N ARG A 304 35.91 -1.60 -9.00
CA ARG A 304 35.03 -0.85 -8.09
C ARG A 304 33.65 -0.73 -8.73
N ALA A 305 32.62 -1.07 -7.96
CA ALA A 305 31.23 -0.89 -8.33
C ALA A 305 30.65 0.30 -7.56
N SER A 306 30.21 1.32 -8.29
CA SER A 306 29.51 2.47 -7.71
C SER A 306 28.01 2.17 -7.62
N ARG A 307 27.35 2.73 -6.60
CA ARG A 307 25.90 2.64 -6.39
C ARG A 307 25.21 3.87 -6.95
N ALA A 308 24.11 3.68 -7.67
CA ALA A 308 23.32 4.77 -8.23
C ALA A 308 22.38 5.42 -7.21
N GLN A 309 22.08 4.75 -6.10
CA GLN A 309 21.20 5.24 -5.05
C GLN A 309 21.93 6.15 -4.05
N SER A 310 21.22 7.11 -3.47
CA SER A 310 21.74 7.98 -2.40
C SER A 310 20.61 8.55 -1.53
N PHE A 311 20.96 8.94 -0.30
CA PHE A 311 20.03 9.60 0.61
C PHE A 311 19.36 10.85 0.01
N GLU A 312 20.13 11.69 -0.71
CA GLU A 312 19.62 12.94 -1.26
C GLU A 312 18.59 12.71 -2.38
N MET A 313 18.81 11.70 -3.22
CA MET A 313 17.89 11.32 -4.29
C MET A 313 16.56 10.80 -3.72
N VAL A 314 16.62 9.84 -2.78
CA VAL A 314 15.43 9.29 -2.12
C VAL A 314 14.63 10.37 -1.40
N ARG A 315 15.33 11.26 -0.67
CA ARG A 315 14.70 12.36 0.05
C ARG A 315 14.01 13.34 -0.90
N THR A 316 14.65 13.70 -2.01
CA THR A 316 14.08 14.64 -2.98
C THR A 316 12.88 14.03 -3.69
N PHE A 317 12.98 12.78 -4.12
CA PHE A 317 11.86 12.04 -4.69
C PHE A 317 10.67 11.99 -3.72
N THR A 318 10.89 11.53 -2.48
CA THR A 318 9.84 11.40 -1.46
C THR A 318 9.17 12.75 -1.15
N ARG A 319 9.95 13.83 -1.04
CA ARG A 319 9.42 15.17 -0.79
C ARG A 319 8.55 15.68 -1.94
N ASN A 320 8.93 15.37 -3.19
CA ASN A 320 8.26 15.90 -4.37
C ASN A 320 7.03 15.06 -4.73
N THR A 321 7.13 13.73 -4.67
CA THR A 321 6.10 12.80 -5.10
C THR A 321 5.22 12.30 -3.96
N GLY A 322 5.66 12.47 -2.71
CA GLY A 322 5.03 11.89 -1.53
C GLY A 322 5.23 10.37 -1.39
N LEU A 323 5.86 9.71 -2.36
CA LEU A 323 6.13 8.27 -2.38
C LEU A 323 7.46 7.97 -1.69
N ASP A 324 7.45 7.06 -0.72
CA ASP A 324 8.67 6.58 -0.08
C ASP A 324 9.09 5.25 -0.73
N ILE A 325 10.24 5.25 -1.41
CA ILE A 325 10.75 4.03 -2.05
C ILE A 325 11.29 3.10 -0.96
N GLY A 326 10.74 1.89 -0.88
CA GLY A 326 11.20 0.88 0.09
C GLY A 326 10.63 0.99 1.51
N ASN A 327 9.92 2.06 1.84
CA ASN A 327 9.17 2.17 3.10
C ASN A 327 7.70 2.51 2.86
N GLN A 328 6.97 2.67 3.94
CA GLN A 328 5.61 3.16 3.93
C GLN A 328 5.56 4.68 3.79
N TRP A 329 4.59 5.18 3.03
CA TRP A 329 4.23 6.60 3.02
C TRP A 329 2.78 6.82 3.52
N PRO A 330 2.45 8.00 4.09
CA PRO A 330 3.33 9.16 4.28
C PRO A 330 4.44 8.89 5.31
N SER A 331 5.67 9.25 4.96
CA SER A 331 6.80 9.23 5.90
C SER A 331 7.00 10.62 6.50
N ALA A 332 7.81 10.73 7.56
CA ALA A 332 8.16 12.01 8.18
C ALA A 332 8.83 13.00 7.20
N MET A 333 9.31 12.52 6.06
CA MET A 333 9.94 13.31 5.00
C MET A 333 8.93 13.92 4.02
N SER A 334 7.68 13.47 4.04
CA SER A 334 6.60 13.94 3.16
C SER A 334 5.79 15.06 3.84
N ALA A 335 5.50 16.12 3.11
CA ALA A 335 4.55 17.14 3.55
C ALA A 335 3.12 16.67 3.19
N PRO A 336 2.13 16.75 4.10
CA PRO A 336 0.77 16.34 3.79
C PRO A 336 0.17 17.26 2.72
N ARG A 337 0.08 16.76 1.49
CA ARG A 337 -0.49 17.47 0.33
C ARG A 337 -1.67 16.75 -0.31
N SER A 338 -1.97 15.52 0.11
CA SER A 338 -3.08 14.77 -0.47
C SER A 338 -4.42 15.19 0.14
N ALA A 339 -5.43 15.33 -0.73
CA ALA A 339 -6.80 15.60 -0.33
C ALA A 339 -7.44 14.42 0.42
N ILE A 340 -6.86 13.22 0.33
CA ILE A 340 -7.32 12.01 1.02
C ILE A 340 -6.18 11.48 1.88
N THR A 341 -6.46 11.28 3.17
CA THR A 341 -5.52 10.63 4.08
C THR A 341 -5.36 9.17 3.69
N CYS A 342 -4.15 8.76 3.33
CA CYS A 342 -3.83 7.38 3.00
C CYS A 342 -2.52 6.94 3.67
N SER A 343 -2.34 5.63 3.78
CA SER A 343 -1.08 4.94 4.04
C SER A 343 -0.87 3.92 2.93
N ALA A 344 0.34 3.80 2.41
CA ALA A 344 0.66 2.88 1.34
C ALA A 344 2.11 2.41 1.43
N ARG A 345 2.40 1.21 0.92
CA ARG A 345 3.76 0.68 0.83
C ARG A 345 3.90 -0.16 -0.43
N LEU A 346 4.93 0.09 -1.23
CA LEU A 346 5.24 -0.70 -2.43
C LEU A 346 5.69 -2.11 -2.03
N GLY A 347 5.52 -3.07 -2.93
CA GLY A 347 6.00 -4.45 -2.72
C GLY A 347 7.52 -4.51 -2.67
N ASP A 348 8.08 -5.36 -1.79
CA ASP A 348 9.54 -5.43 -1.60
C ASP A 348 10.29 -5.86 -2.87
N SER A 349 9.69 -6.74 -3.69
CA SER A 349 10.22 -7.14 -4.99
C SER A 349 10.31 -5.98 -5.98
N PHE A 350 9.39 -5.03 -5.90
CA PHE A 350 9.40 -3.85 -6.76
C PHE A 350 10.51 -2.88 -6.35
N CYS A 351 10.67 -2.66 -5.04
CA CYS A 351 11.64 -1.73 -4.50
C CYS A 351 13.05 -2.31 -4.34
N ASN A 352 13.31 -3.58 -4.68
CA ASN A 352 14.59 -4.24 -4.34
C ASN A 352 14.94 -4.12 -2.85
N THR A 353 13.94 -4.09 -1.94
CA THR A 353 14.18 -3.84 -0.51
C THR A 353 14.46 -5.06 0.33
N GLY A 354 14.38 -6.27 -0.26
CA GLY A 354 14.79 -7.55 0.34
C GLY A 354 14.84 -7.56 1.87
N SER A 355 16.04 -7.72 2.43
CA SER A 355 16.26 -7.83 3.88
C SER A 355 16.67 -6.51 4.56
N ALA A 356 16.84 -5.41 3.81
CA ALA A 356 17.55 -4.22 4.30
C ALA A 356 17.01 -2.89 3.71
N PRO A 357 16.09 -2.20 4.40
CA PRO A 357 15.50 -0.95 3.90
C PRO A 357 16.51 0.22 3.81
N TYR A 358 17.67 0.12 4.46
CA TYR A 358 18.72 1.13 4.43
C TYR A 358 19.59 1.09 3.16
N GLU A 359 19.42 0.11 2.27
CA GLU A 359 20.22 0.03 1.05
C GLU A 359 19.96 1.18 0.08
N TRP A 360 18.74 1.72 0.06
CA TRP A 360 18.36 2.85 -0.78
C TRP A 360 19.11 4.15 -0.47
N VAL A 361 19.66 4.28 0.74
CA VAL A 361 20.43 5.47 1.15
C VAL A 361 21.93 5.23 1.13
N ASN A 362 22.37 3.99 0.85
CA ASN A 362 23.77 3.61 0.80
C ASN A 362 24.37 3.92 -0.57
N SER A 363 25.24 4.94 -0.62
CA SER A 363 25.97 5.32 -1.82
C SER A 363 27.44 4.88 -1.80
N SER A 364 27.84 4.02 -0.86
CA SER A 364 29.23 3.55 -0.75
C SER A 364 29.58 2.61 -1.90
N GLU A 365 30.74 2.83 -2.50
CA GLU A 365 31.31 1.93 -3.51
C GLU A 365 31.68 0.58 -2.89
N ALA A 366 31.57 -0.47 -3.68
CA ALA A 366 31.99 -1.83 -3.32
C ALA A 366 33.21 -2.25 -4.14
N GLU A 367 34.15 -2.94 -3.51
CA GLU A 367 35.24 -3.62 -4.23
C GLU A 367 34.74 -4.97 -4.73
N VAL A 368 34.90 -5.22 -6.02
CA VAL A 368 34.54 -6.49 -6.66
C VAL A 368 35.81 -7.22 -7.05
N ILE A 369 35.97 -8.43 -6.53
CA ILE A 369 37.16 -9.25 -6.75
C ILE A 369 36.72 -10.57 -7.39
N ALA A 370 37.27 -10.88 -8.56
CA ALA A 370 37.02 -12.15 -9.24
C ALA A 370 38.33 -12.87 -9.57
N LEU A 371 38.33 -14.19 -9.46
CA LEU A 371 39.45 -15.02 -9.87
C LEU A 371 39.27 -15.43 -11.33
N VAL A 372 40.06 -14.85 -12.24
CA VAL A 372 39.95 -15.09 -13.68
C VAL A 372 40.81 -16.28 -14.09
N GLY A 373 40.19 -17.22 -14.80
CA GLY A 373 40.83 -18.42 -15.35
C GLY A 373 42.02 -18.12 -16.26
N LYS A 374 42.92 -19.10 -16.40
CA LYS A 374 44.10 -19.00 -17.28
C LYS A 374 43.70 -18.74 -18.73
N ASN A 375 44.41 -17.85 -19.42
CA ASN A 375 44.17 -17.52 -20.84
C ASN A 375 42.71 -17.10 -21.17
N ARG A 376 41.98 -16.55 -20.20
CA ARG A 376 40.59 -16.09 -20.37
C ARG A 376 40.47 -14.57 -20.36
N PHE A 377 39.44 -14.09 -21.04
CA PHE A 377 38.89 -12.75 -20.87
C PHE A 377 37.66 -12.85 -19.96
N ALA A 378 37.50 -11.92 -19.03
CA ALA A 378 36.37 -11.90 -18.11
C ALA A 378 35.80 -10.49 -17.99
N ALA A 379 34.49 -10.42 -17.79
CA ALA A 379 33.77 -9.19 -17.51
C ALA A 379 32.77 -9.42 -16.37
N VAL A 380 32.61 -8.40 -15.53
CA VAL A 380 31.67 -8.41 -14.42
C VAL A 380 30.58 -7.38 -14.68
N TYR A 381 29.33 -7.81 -14.50
CA TYR A 381 28.15 -6.99 -14.67
C TYR A 381 27.32 -6.94 -13.39
N LEU A 382 26.56 -5.86 -13.25
CA LEU A 382 25.58 -5.65 -12.17
C LEU A 382 24.24 -5.21 -12.75
N MET A 383 23.15 -5.62 -12.13
CA MET A 383 21.82 -5.09 -12.44
C MET A 383 21.64 -3.70 -11.83
N GLN A 384 21.18 -2.76 -12.65
CA GLN A 384 20.65 -1.49 -12.20
C GLN A 384 19.17 -1.36 -12.60
N SER A 385 18.38 -0.86 -11.67
CA SER A 385 16.95 -0.59 -11.82
C SER A 385 16.68 0.91 -11.80
N ASP A 386 16.10 1.46 -12.86
CA ASP A 386 15.69 2.87 -12.94
C ASP A 386 14.17 3.00 -12.78
N TYR A 387 13.73 3.96 -11.97
CA TYR A 387 12.35 4.18 -11.59
C TYR A 387 11.85 5.53 -12.10
N ARG A 388 10.73 5.53 -12.83
CA ARG A 388 10.11 6.74 -13.38
C ARG A 388 8.63 6.78 -13.04
N LEU A 389 8.20 7.88 -12.43
CA LEU A 389 6.80 8.15 -12.14
C LEU A 389 6.19 8.96 -13.29
N LEU A 390 5.12 8.45 -13.88
CA LEU A 390 4.45 9.01 -15.05
C LEU A 390 2.99 9.31 -14.73
N ARG A 391 2.48 10.42 -15.30
CA ARG A 391 1.06 10.77 -15.33
C ARG A 391 0.30 9.87 -16.31
N GLU A 392 -1.03 9.97 -16.32
CA GLU A 392 -1.87 9.20 -17.24
C GLU A 392 -1.47 9.43 -18.72
N ASP A 393 -1.17 10.69 -19.08
CA ASP A 393 -0.73 11.09 -20.43
C ASP A 393 0.69 10.65 -20.81
N GLY A 394 1.42 10.00 -19.91
CA GLY A 394 2.80 9.54 -20.10
C GLY A 394 3.87 10.58 -19.83
N SER A 395 3.51 11.82 -19.48
CA SER A 395 4.47 12.81 -19.03
C SER A 395 5.05 12.43 -17.67
N GLN A 396 6.33 12.75 -17.45
CA GLN A 396 7.02 12.40 -16.21
C GLN A 396 6.67 13.38 -15.07
N VAL A 397 6.42 12.83 -13.89
CA VAL A 397 6.45 13.56 -12.63
C VAL A 397 7.92 13.75 -12.26
N GLU A 398 8.28 14.97 -11.87
CA GLU A 398 9.66 15.39 -11.63
C GLU A 398 10.49 14.39 -10.81
N GLY A 399 11.73 14.15 -11.25
CA GLY A 399 12.69 13.26 -10.60
C GLY A 399 12.71 11.83 -11.17
N HIS A 400 13.80 11.12 -10.90
CA HIS A 400 13.94 9.67 -11.10
C HIS A 400 14.74 9.08 -9.95
N LEU A 401 14.63 7.78 -9.75
CA LEU A 401 15.45 7.03 -8.80
C LEU A 401 16.14 5.90 -9.54
N SER A 402 17.33 5.54 -9.09
CA SER A 402 18.06 4.39 -9.61
C SER A 402 18.60 3.58 -8.43
N PHE A 403 18.64 2.26 -8.60
CA PHE A 403 19.14 1.33 -7.60
C PHE A 403 20.08 0.32 -8.24
N THR A 404 21.29 0.23 -7.70
CA THR A 404 22.25 -0.81 -8.07
C THR A 404 22.11 -1.98 -7.10
N ASP A 405 21.72 -3.14 -7.63
CA ASP A 405 21.57 -4.38 -6.88
C ASP A 405 22.92 -5.09 -6.79
N MET A 406 23.58 -4.97 -5.64
CA MET A 406 24.91 -5.56 -5.44
C MET A 406 24.89 -7.08 -5.30
N ASP A 407 23.73 -7.70 -5.09
CA ASP A 407 23.59 -9.15 -5.02
C ASP A 407 23.43 -9.77 -6.42
N SER A 408 23.24 -8.95 -7.45
CA SER A 408 23.07 -9.37 -8.85
C SER A 408 24.37 -9.55 -9.66
N LEU A 409 25.52 -9.63 -8.99
CA LEU A 409 26.83 -9.76 -9.65
C LEU A 409 26.85 -10.95 -10.61
N HIS A 410 27.15 -10.66 -11.88
CA HIS A 410 27.27 -11.66 -12.94
C HIS A 410 28.68 -11.62 -13.54
N LEU A 411 29.39 -12.75 -13.47
CA LEU A 411 30.69 -12.94 -14.11
C LEU A 411 30.48 -13.68 -15.42
N ALA A 412 30.94 -13.09 -16.52
CA ALA A 412 30.99 -13.73 -17.83
C ALA A 412 32.44 -13.89 -18.27
N ASP A 413 32.74 -14.97 -18.99
CA ASP A 413 34.08 -15.29 -19.46
C ASP A 413 34.12 -15.76 -20.92
N TYR A 414 35.26 -15.54 -21.58
CA TYR A 414 35.50 -15.89 -22.98
C TYR A 414 36.94 -16.41 -23.21
N PRO A 415 37.12 -17.50 -23.96
CA PRO A 415 36.09 -18.42 -24.45
C PRO A 415 35.34 -19.11 -23.31
N ALA A 416 34.04 -19.39 -23.47
CA ALA A 416 33.25 -20.07 -22.45
C ALA A 416 33.89 -21.41 -22.06
N GLU A 417 33.85 -21.77 -20.78
CA GLU A 417 34.34 -23.08 -20.34
C GLU A 417 33.51 -24.18 -21.00
N LEU A 418 34.17 -25.08 -21.74
CA LEU A 418 33.57 -26.36 -22.10
C LEU A 418 33.37 -27.13 -20.80
N GLU A 419 32.16 -27.11 -20.25
CA GLU A 419 31.74 -28.05 -19.21
C GLU A 419 32.21 -29.45 -19.63
N PRO A 420 33.11 -30.11 -18.89
CA PRO A 420 33.47 -31.48 -19.21
C PRO A 420 32.19 -32.31 -19.13
N ALA A 421 31.84 -32.97 -20.23
CA ALA A 421 30.71 -33.89 -20.28
C ALA A 421 30.73 -34.75 -19.01
N LYS A 422 29.68 -34.64 -18.19
CA LYS A 422 29.52 -35.49 -17.01
C LYS A 422 29.66 -36.94 -17.47
N ASP A 423 30.79 -37.55 -17.13
CA ASP A 423 31.07 -38.96 -17.37
C ASP A 423 30.07 -39.78 -16.54
N THR A 424 28.92 -40.09 -17.16
CA THR A 424 27.79 -40.81 -16.57
C THR A 424 28.15 -42.23 -16.11
N LYS A 425 29.40 -42.67 -16.33
CA LYS A 425 29.91 -43.98 -15.90
C LYS A 425 30.39 -44.04 -14.45
N LYS A 426 30.82 -42.93 -13.83
CA LYS A 426 31.35 -42.97 -12.44
C LYS A 426 30.30 -42.85 -11.35
N GLU A 427 29.07 -42.47 -11.69
CA GLU A 427 27.96 -42.35 -10.73
C GLU A 427 27.16 -43.65 -10.58
N LEU A 428 27.22 -44.55 -11.58
CA LEU A 428 26.54 -45.87 -11.52
C LEU A 428 27.34 -46.92 -10.72
N GLU A 429 28.66 -46.82 -10.67
CA GLU A 429 29.50 -47.76 -9.89
C GLU A 429 29.54 -47.44 -8.39
N LYS A 430 29.22 -46.22 -7.96
CA LYS A 430 29.13 -45.85 -6.54
C LYS A 430 27.81 -46.24 -5.86
N GLN A 431 26.78 -46.63 -6.63
CA GLN A 431 25.49 -47.09 -6.09
C GLN A 431 25.38 -48.61 -5.95
N THR A 432 26.35 -49.40 -6.45
CA THR A 432 26.22 -50.87 -6.51
C THR A 432 27.16 -51.62 -5.54
N ALA A 433 27.86 -50.94 -4.64
CA ALA A 433 28.87 -51.58 -3.80
C ALA A 433 28.76 -51.24 -2.30
N VAL A 434 27.60 -51.48 -1.68
CA VAL A 434 27.52 -51.85 -0.24
C VAL A 434 26.30 -52.74 0.01
N ALA A 435 26.51 -54.06 0.06
CA ALA A 435 25.88 -55.00 0.99
C ALA A 435 26.53 -56.39 0.81
N PRO A 436 26.94 -57.04 1.91
CA PRO A 436 26.42 -58.38 2.13
C PRO A 436 25.81 -58.56 3.52
N GLU A 437 24.63 -59.18 3.48
CA GLU A 437 24.06 -60.21 4.37
C GLU A 437 24.20 -60.11 5.90
N GLN A 438 23.05 -59.98 6.56
CA GLN A 438 22.78 -60.56 7.87
C GLN A 438 21.45 -61.33 7.84
N GLU A 439 21.52 -62.63 8.20
CA GLU A 439 20.39 -63.51 8.51
C GLU A 439 19.89 -63.29 9.97
N PRO A 440 18.68 -63.76 10.33
CA PRO A 440 17.79 -63.07 11.28
C PRO A 440 17.82 -63.63 12.70
N GLU A 441 17.59 -62.77 13.70
CA GLU A 441 17.35 -63.18 15.09
C GLU A 441 15.92 -62.85 15.56
N LYS A 442 15.33 -63.82 16.26
CA LYS A 442 13.90 -63.95 16.63
C LYS A 442 13.47 -63.04 17.80
N LEU A 443 12.20 -62.64 17.77
CA LEU A 443 11.42 -62.04 18.88
C LEU A 443 11.42 -62.91 20.16
N PRO A 444 11.17 -62.27 21.32
CA PRO A 444 10.32 -62.87 22.35
C PRO A 444 9.07 -62.02 22.67
N ALA A 445 8.12 -62.74 23.28
CA ALA A 445 6.70 -62.47 23.40
C ALA A 445 6.30 -61.50 24.53
N ALA A 446 5.02 -61.11 24.49
CA ALA A 446 4.31 -60.25 25.44
C ALA A 446 3.65 -61.03 26.59
N GLU A 447 3.18 -60.23 27.57
CA GLU A 447 2.11 -60.43 28.60
C GLU A 447 2.53 -60.65 30.08
N PRO A 448 1.67 -60.31 31.08
CA PRO A 448 0.50 -59.39 31.13
C PRO A 448 0.41 -58.48 32.40
N GLN A 449 -0.67 -57.66 32.44
CA GLN A 449 -1.12 -56.63 33.39
C GLN A 449 -1.20 -56.96 34.91
N ALA A 450 -1.15 -55.91 35.76
CA ALA A 450 -2.03 -55.70 36.93
C ALA A 450 -2.00 -54.24 37.48
N ASP A 451 -3.18 -53.63 37.66
CA ASP A 451 -3.52 -52.37 38.38
C ASP A 451 -3.60 -52.60 39.92
N PRO A 452 -3.95 -51.63 40.82
CA PRO A 452 -3.71 -50.16 40.92
C PRO A 452 -3.25 -49.68 42.35
N GLN A 453 -2.98 -48.36 42.50
CA GLN A 453 -2.82 -47.43 43.67
C GLN A 453 -3.14 -47.88 45.14
N PRO A 454 -2.68 -47.20 46.26
CA PRO A 454 -2.54 -45.73 46.46
C PRO A 454 -1.49 -45.17 47.49
N MET A 455 -1.33 -43.83 47.46
CA MET A 455 -1.08 -42.81 48.52
C MET A 455 -0.26 -43.12 49.80
N THR A 456 0.69 -42.21 50.11
CA THR A 456 1.06 -41.55 51.40
C THR A 456 2.54 -41.11 51.28
N GLY A 457 3.08 -40.00 51.78
CA GLY A 457 2.68 -38.87 52.62
C GLY A 457 3.98 -38.22 53.17
N SER A 458 3.96 -36.89 53.41
CA SER A 458 4.93 -36.08 54.18
C SER A 458 6.36 -35.89 53.66
N ALA A 459 7.11 -34.81 53.93
CA ALA A 459 6.96 -33.44 54.46
C ALA A 459 8.41 -32.84 54.54
N ILE A 460 8.56 -31.60 55.05
CA ILE A 460 9.80 -30.85 55.46
C ILE A 460 10.28 -29.87 54.36
N VAL A 461 10.01 -28.55 54.36
CA VAL A 461 10.25 -27.40 55.30
C VAL A 461 11.74 -27.16 55.55
N THR A 462 12.35 -26.05 55.12
CA THR A 462 12.68 -24.80 55.85
C THR A 462 13.61 -23.94 54.94
N ASP A 463 13.84 -22.63 55.04
CA ASP A 463 13.21 -21.42 55.60
C ASP A 463 14.22 -20.25 55.30
N THR A 464 13.69 -19.01 55.16
CA THR A 464 14.24 -17.64 55.44
C THR A 464 15.72 -17.25 55.17
N ALA A 465 16.00 -16.16 54.43
CA ALA A 465 16.02 -14.70 54.76
C ALA A 465 17.33 -14.24 55.47
N PRO A 466 17.65 -12.93 55.66
CA PRO A 466 16.80 -11.77 55.96
C PRO A 466 16.53 -10.79 54.80
#